data_AF-G6E7E6-F1
#
_entry.id   AF-G6E7E6-F1
#
_cell.length_a   1.000
_cell.length_b   1.000
_cell.length_c   1.000
_cell.angle_alpha   90.00
_cell.angle_beta   90.00
_cell.angle_gamma   90.00
#
_symmetry.space_group_name_H-M   'P 1'
#
loop_
_entity.id
_entity.type
_entity.pdbx_description
1 polymer ?
#
loop_
_entity_poly.entity_id
_entity_poly.type
_entity_poly.pdbx_seq_one_letter_code
_entity_poly.pdbx_strand_id
1 'polypeptide(L)'
;MEERLAAICAAVPPINPGLQYWLDSDAGPSYCRKCVIAARGREFELGPPLEDAPFYRRTDLEDAFHDGIDGGFDTTSDSTSACETCGTTLSYILTDYGVEQEINYYREAPICALRDEDSYALDRLALNIWEGSPRHMILGALVAVNQAWRLLQQRHIDEVDQ
;
A
#
# COMPACT_ATOMS: atom_id res chain seq x y z
N MET A 1 5.95 28.30 0.34
CA MET A 1 5.69 26.99 0.98
C MET A 1 4.59 26.27 0.24
N GLU A 2 3.45 26.91 -0.01
CA GLU A 2 2.32 26.34 -0.78
C GLU A 2 2.67 25.97 -2.22
N GLU A 3 3.36 26.83 -2.97
CA GLU A 3 3.81 26.54 -4.35
C GLU A 3 4.74 25.31 -4.42
N ARG A 4 5.59 25.15 -3.40
CA ARG A 4 6.49 24.00 -3.26
C ARG A 4 5.72 22.71 -2.93
N LEU A 5 4.69 22.80 -2.09
CA LEU A 5 3.81 21.67 -1.78
C LEU A 5 3.04 21.23 -3.03
N ALA A 6 2.52 22.18 -3.80
CA ALA A 6 1.81 21.90 -5.05
C ALA A 6 2.70 21.18 -6.09
N ALA A 7 3.96 21.62 -6.24
CA ALA A 7 4.92 20.96 -7.14
C ALA A 7 5.22 19.50 -6.71
N ILE A 8 5.33 19.25 -5.40
CA ILE A 8 5.50 17.87 -4.86
C ILE A 8 4.27 17.02 -5.18
N CYS A 9 3.07 17.51 -4.87
CA CYS A 9 1.83 16.77 -5.13
C CYS A 9 1.58 16.50 -6.63
N ALA A 10 2.06 17.38 -7.51
CA ALA A 10 1.97 17.18 -8.96
C ALA A 10 2.97 16.13 -9.46
N ALA A 11 4.20 16.14 -8.94
CA ALA A 11 5.25 15.20 -9.34
C ALA A 11 5.07 13.80 -8.72
N VAL A 12 4.36 13.73 -7.60
CA VAL A 12 4.08 12.51 -6.85
C VAL A 12 2.59 12.45 -6.55
N PRO A 13 1.77 11.93 -7.49
CA PRO A 13 0.34 11.84 -7.29
C PRO A 13 0.06 10.85 -6.14
N PRO A 14 -0.90 11.17 -5.26
CA PRO A 14 -1.29 10.25 -4.20
C PRO A 14 -1.83 8.96 -4.81
N ILE A 15 -1.33 7.83 -4.33
CA ILE A 15 -1.92 6.54 -4.63
C ILE A 15 -2.97 6.26 -3.58
N ASN A 16 -4.16 5.90 -4.04
CA ASN A 16 -5.24 5.44 -3.18
C ASN A 16 -5.42 3.93 -3.43
N PRO A 17 -4.57 3.09 -2.82
CA PRO A 17 -4.62 1.65 -3.07
C PRO A 17 -5.92 1.06 -2.53
N GLY A 18 -6.36 -0.02 -3.17
CA GLY A 18 -7.53 -0.76 -2.71
C GLY A 18 -7.28 -1.42 -1.36
N LEU A 19 -8.37 -1.69 -0.63
CA LEU A 19 -8.31 -2.40 0.65
C LEU A 19 -7.76 -3.81 0.48
N GLN A 20 -7.20 -4.33 1.57
CA GLN A 20 -6.66 -5.68 1.66
C GLN A 20 -7.76 -6.68 2.02
N TYR A 21 -7.67 -7.87 1.44
CA TYR A 21 -8.53 -9.02 1.73
C TYR A 21 -7.70 -10.29 1.88
N TRP A 22 -8.22 -11.27 2.59
CA TRP A 22 -7.67 -12.63 2.72
C TRP A 22 -8.82 -13.65 2.64
N LEU A 23 -8.49 -14.93 2.49
CA LEU A 23 -9.48 -15.99 2.64
C LEU A 23 -9.50 -16.44 4.10
N ASP A 24 -10.68 -16.74 4.63
CA ASP A 24 -10.80 -17.24 6.01
C ASP A 24 -10.16 -18.64 6.18
N SER A 25 -10.05 -19.37 5.08
CA SER A 25 -9.39 -20.67 5.02
C SER A 25 -7.87 -20.57 5.20
N ASP A 26 -7.26 -19.45 4.80
CA ASP A 26 -5.83 -19.19 4.94
C ASP A 26 -5.55 -17.75 5.39
N ALA A 27 -5.17 -17.58 6.66
CA ALA A 27 -4.67 -16.30 7.18
C ALA A 27 -3.28 -15.92 6.62
N GLY A 28 -2.98 -16.29 5.36
CA GLY A 28 -1.67 -16.17 4.72
C GLY A 28 -1.57 -14.95 3.82
N PRO A 29 -1.85 -15.08 2.50
CA PRO A 29 -1.60 -14.02 1.53
C PRO A 29 -2.64 -12.91 1.50
N SER A 30 -2.17 -11.70 1.23
CA SER A 30 -2.99 -10.51 0.99
C SER A 30 -3.43 -10.42 -0.47
N TYR A 31 -4.68 -10.08 -0.70
CA TYR A 31 -5.25 -9.94 -2.05
C TYR A 31 -5.97 -8.60 -2.23
N CYS A 32 -6.02 -8.13 -3.48
CA CYS A 32 -7.02 -7.14 -3.86
C CYS A 32 -8.40 -7.80 -4.01
N ARG A 33 -9.48 -7.01 -4.00
CA ARG A 33 -10.88 -7.50 -4.08
C ARG A 33 -11.12 -8.48 -5.25
N LYS A 34 -10.61 -8.15 -6.43
CA LYS A 34 -10.76 -9.00 -7.62
C LYS A 34 -10.04 -10.35 -7.47
N CYS A 35 -8.82 -10.32 -6.94
CA CYS A 35 -8.00 -11.51 -6.79
C CYS A 35 -8.51 -12.43 -5.67
N VAL A 36 -9.04 -11.89 -4.57
CA VAL A 36 -9.60 -12.72 -3.49
C VAL A 36 -10.87 -13.44 -3.94
N ILE A 37 -11.75 -12.79 -4.71
CA ILE A 37 -12.94 -13.43 -5.29
C ILE A 37 -12.52 -14.55 -6.25
N ALA A 38 -11.53 -14.30 -7.11
CA ALA A 38 -11.01 -15.33 -8.00
C ALA A 38 -10.36 -16.50 -7.24
N ALA A 39 -9.65 -16.22 -6.14
CA ALA A 39 -9.06 -17.24 -5.29
C ALA A 39 -10.14 -18.09 -4.60
N ARG A 40 -11.16 -17.46 -4.01
CA ARG A 40 -12.30 -18.13 -3.40
C ARG A 40 -13.09 -18.98 -4.41
N GLY A 41 -13.27 -18.49 -5.63
CA GLY A 41 -13.87 -19.26 -6.74
C GLY A 41 -13.14 -20.57 -7.01
N ARG A 42 -11.80 -20.55 -6.96
CA ARG A 42 -10.97 -21.77 -7.11
C ARG A 42 -11.15 -22.75 -5.96
N GLU A 43 -11.28 -22.29 -4.72
CA GLU A 43 -11.46 -23.17 -3.55
C GLU A 43 -12.77 -23.98 -3.61
N PHE A 44 -13.84 -23.37 -4.12
CA PHE A 44 -15.13 -24.04 -4.28
C PHE A 44 -15.30 -24.79 -5.60
N GLU A 45 -14.26 -24.81 -6.46
CA GLU A 45 -14.36 -25.32 -7.84
C GLU A 45 -15.47 -24.63 -8.66
N LEU A 46 -15.90 -23.45 -8.24
CA LEU A 46 -16.95 -22.65 -8.86
C LEU A 46 -16.38 -21.83 -10.01
N GLY A 47 -16.04 -22.48 -11.13
CA GLY A 47 -15.87 -21.85 -12.45
C GLY A 47 -15.28 -20.43 -12.49
N PRO A 48 -15.75 -19.53 -13.38
CA PRO A 48 -15.34 -18.13 -13.36
C PRO A 48 -15.90 -17.40 -12.13
N PRO A 49 -15.24 -16.29 -11.68
CA PRO A 49 -15.64 -15.57 -10.48
C PRO A 49 -17.11 -15.15 -10.50
N LEU A 50 -17.81 -15.31 -9.37
CA LEU A 50 -19.12 -14.69 -9.17
C LEU A 50 -18.99 -13.16 -9.33
N GLU A 51 -20.04 -12.52 -9.85
CA GLU A 51 -20.09 -11.07 -9.89
C GLU A 51 -20.00 -10.52 -8.46
N ASP A 52 -19.20 -9.47 -8.26
CA ASP A 52 -19.07 -8.82 -6.95
C ASP A 52 -20.30 -7.95 -6.69
N ALA A 53 -21.43 -8.61 -6.41
CA ALA A 53 -22.68 -7.95 -6.09
C ALA A 53 -22.61 -7.32 -4.69
N PRO A 54 -23.29 -6.18 -4.46
CA PRO A 54 -23.42 -5.64 -3.12
C PRO A 54 -24.24 -6.56 -2.23
N PHE A 55 -23.95 -6.60 -0.92
CA PHE A 55 -24.54 -7.57 0.02
C PHE A 55 -26.07 -7.65 -0.04
N TYR A 56 -26.77 -6.53 -0.23
CA TYR A 56 -28.24 -6.48 -0.30
C TYR A 56 -28.85 -7.05 -1.61
N ARG A 57 -28.03 -7.54 -2.55
CA ARG A 57 -28.47 -8.18 -3.80
C ARG A 57 -28.04 -9.64 -3.90
N ARG A 58 -27.33 -10.15 -2.89
CA ARG A 58 -26.80 -11.50 -2.92
C ARG A 58 -27.88 -12.51 -2.55
N THR A 59 -27.79 -13.68 -3.16
CA THR A 59 -28.50 -14.89 -2.77
C THR A 59 -27.78 -15.56 -1.60
N ASP A 60 -28.45 -16.48 -0.89
CA ASP A 60 -27.83 -17.25 0.21
C ASP A 60 -26.53 -17.97 -0.21
N LEU A 61 -26.44 -18.42 -1.47
CA LEU A 61 -25.24 -19.05 -2.01
C LEU A 61 -24.09 -18.05 -2.21
N GLU A 62 -24.39 -16.86 -2.70
CA GLU A 62 -23.40 -15.79 -2.87
C GLU A 62 -22.95 -15.25 -1.52
N ASP A 63 -23.85 -15.14 -0.54
CA ASP A 63 -23.48 -14.78 0.84
C ASP A 63 -22.54 -15.83 1.44
N ALA A 64 -22.86 -17.12 1.35
CA ALA A 64 -21.98 -18.18 1.83
C ALA A 64 -20.61 -18.20 1.13
N PHE A 65 -20.55 -17.79 -0.15
CA PHE A 65 -19.30 -17.63 -0.87
C PHE A 65 -18.46 -16.48 -0.31
N HIS A 66 -19.08 -15.29 -0.16
CA HIS A 66 -18.45 -14.08 0.31
C HIS A 66 -18.08 -14.12 1.79
N ASP A 67 -18.79 -14.91 2.61
CA ASP A 67 -18.48 -15.13 4.02
C ASP A 67 -17.10 -15.74 4.26
N GLY A 68 -16.50 -16.40 3.26
CA GLY A 68 -15.13 -16.90 3.36
C GLY A 68 -14.07 -15.91 2.90
N ILE A 69 -14.43 -14.65 2.66
CA ILE A 69 -13.55 -13.56 2.28
C ILE A 69 -13.62 -12.49 3.37
N ASP A 70 -12.52 -12.28 4.06
CA ASP A 70 -12.40 -11.29 5.13
C ASP A 70 -11.48 -10.13 4.73
N GLY A 71 -11.47 -9.07 5.54
CA GLY A 71 -10.82 -7.80 5.28
C GLY A 71 -11.78 -6.74 4.76
N GLY A 72 -11.32 -5.90 3.84
CA GLY A 72 -12.11 -4.75 3.35
C GLY A 72 -12.11 -3.57 4.32
N PHE A 73 -11.03 -3.42 5.06
CA PHE A 73 -10.72 -2.27 5.91
C PHE A 73 -9.19 -2.09 5.96
N ASP A 74 -8.72 -0.95 6.45
CA ASP A 74 -7.29 -0.71 6.62
C ASP A 74 -6.73 -1.62 7.73
N THR A 75 -5.74 -2.42 7.39
CA THR A 75 -5.07 -3.34 8.32
C THR A 75 -3.67 -2.85 8.67
N THR A 76 -3.23 -3.19 9.88
CA THR A 76 -1.85 -2.97 10.28
C THR A 76 -0.92 -3.99 9.64
N SER A 77 0.24 -3.55 9.16
CA SER A 77 1.24 -4.40 8.49
C SER A 77 2.65 -4.05 8.97
N ASP A 78 3.52 -5.06 9.01
CA ASP A 78 4.95 -4.91 9.36
C ASP A 78 5.81 -4.55 8.14
N SER A 79 5.23 -4.50 6.94
CA SER A 79 5.90 -4.12 5.70
C SER A 79 4.92 -3.50 4.72
N THR A 80 5.43 -2.99 3.60
CA THR A 80 4.58 -2.71 2.43
C THR A 80 3.70 -3.91 2.08
N SER A 81 2.40 -3.65 1.83
CA SER A 81 1.43 -4.69 1.46
C SER A 81 1.10 -4.61 -0.02
N ALA A 82 1.17 -5.76 -0.69
CA ALA A 82 0.83 -5.90 -2.10
C ALA A 82 -0.04 -7.15 -2.30
N CYS A 83 -0.83 -7.15 -3.37
CA CYS A 83 -1.60 -8.33 -3.74
C CYS A 83 -0.67 -9.45 -4.21
N GLU A 84 -0.76 -10.61 -3.57
CA GLU A 84 0.04 -11.81 -3.90
C GLU A 84 -0.09 -12.22 -5.38
N THR A 85 -1.26 -12.01 -5.98
CA THR A 85 -1.53 -12.44 -7.37
C THR A 85 -1.08 -11.42 -8.41
N CYS A 86 -1.35 -10.13 -8.20
CA CYS A 86 -1.16 -9.10 -9.24
C CYS A 86 -0.11 -8.04 -8.90
N GLY A 87 0.45 -8.07 -7.69
CA GLY A 87 1.48 -7.13 -7.22
C GLY A 87 0.98 -5.72 -6.94
N THR A 88 -0.30 -5.42 -7.17
CA THR A 88 -0.87 -4.09 -6.87
C THR A 88 -0.73 -3.76 -5.39
N THR A 89 -0.26 -2.56 -5.07
CA THR A 89 -0.22 -2.02 -3.70
C THR A 89 -1.60 -2.07 -3.06
N LEU A 90 -1.65 -2.53 -1.82
CA LEU A 90 -2.85 -2.57 -1.00
C LEU A 90 -2.77 -1.50 0.08
N SER A 91 -3.93 -1.12 0.63
CA SER A 91 -3.95 -0.20 1.76
C SER A 91 -3.46 -0.89 3.03
N TYR A 92 -2.54 -0.25 3.73
CA TYR A 92 -2.01 -0.70 5.02
C TYR A 92 -1.66 0.50 5.90
N ILE A 93 -1.58 0.25 7.20
CA ILE A 93 -1.03 1.14 8.21
C ILE A 93 0.19 0.44 8.80
N LEU A 94 1.32 1.12 8.94
CA LEU A 94 2.50 0.47 9.51
C LEU A 94 2.33 0.25 11.01
N THR A 95 2.73 -0.91 11.50
CA THR A 95 2.98 -1.12 12.93
C THR A 95 4.24 -0.35 13.36
N ASP A 96 4.46 -0.18 14.66
CA ASP A 96 5.71 0.42 15.17
C ASP A 96 6.95 -0.36 14.68
N TYR A 97 6.84 -1.69 14.62
CA TYR A 97 7.89 -2.54 14.07
C TYR A 97 8.05 -2.34 12.56
N GLY A 98 6.95 -2.23 11.81
CA GLY A 98 6.97 -1.96 10.37
C GLY A 98 7.59 -0.61 10.03
N VAL A 99 7.33 0.43 10.84
CA VAL A 99 8.03 1.72 10.71
C VAL A 99 9.55 1.54 10.82
N GLU A 100 10.01 0.76 11.82
CA GLU A 100 11.44 0.49 11.99
C GLU A 100 12.04 -0.28 10.79
N GLN A 101 11.32 -1.29 10.29
CA GLN A 101 11.74 -2.07 9.13
C GLN A 101 11.85 -1.21 7.87
N GLU A 102 10.85 -0.39 7.57
CA GLU A 102 10.87 0.50 6.42
C GLU A 102 12.02 1.53 6.52
N ILE A 103 12.28 2.08 7.71
CA ILE A 103 13.44 2.98 7.93
C ILE A 103 14.76 2.27 7.63
N ASN A 104 14.91 1.03 8.13
CA ASN A 104 16.12 0.25 7.88
C ASN A 104 16.26 -0.08 6.39
N TYR A 105 15.16 -0.45 5.72
CA TYR A 105 15.12 -0.70 4.28
C TYR A 105 15.64 0.51 3.49
N TYR A 106 15.10 1.71 3.70
CA TYR A 106 15.56 2.91 2.97
C TYR A 106 16.97 3.38 3.35
N ARG A 107 17.50 2.90 4.47
CA ARG A 107 18.91 3.12 4.85
C ARG A 107 19.85 2.20 4.08
N GLU A 108 19.45 0.95 3.89
CA GLU A 108 20.28 -0.09 3.25
C GLU A 108 20.12 -0.11 1.73
N ALA A 109 18.93 0.22 1.24
CA ALA A 109 18.57 0.33 -0.16
C ALA A 109 18.07 1.75 -0.46
N PRO A 110 18.97 2.73 -0.66
CA PRO A 110 18.56 4.09 -0.97
C PRO A 110 17.70 4.19 -2.23
N ILE A 111 16.76 5.12 -2.24
CA ILE A 111 15.87 5.35 -3.38
C ILE A 111 16.70 5.86 -4.56
N CYS A 112 16.72 5.09 -5.64
CA CYS A 112 17.41 5.45 -6.89
C CYS A 112 16.45 5.96 -7.98
N ALA A 113 15.17 5.60 -7.89
CA ALA A 113 14.11 6.06 -8.76
C ALA A 113 12.80 6.07 -7.95
N LEU A 114 11.94 7.06 -8.16
CA LEU A 114 10.62 7.11 -7.55
C LEU A 114 9.63 6.32 -8.40
N ARG A 115 9.14 5.22 -7.84
CA ARG A 115 7.97 4.49 -8.34
C ARG A 115 6.74 4.88 -7.55
N ASP A 116 5.61 4.50 -8.11
CA ASP A 116 4.30 4.66 -7.49
C ASP A 116 4.29 4.04 -6.07
N GLU A 117 4.75 2.80 -5.93
CA GLU A 117 4.71 2.10 -4.63
C GLU A 117 5.57 2.79 -3.56
N ASP A 118 6.70 3.38 -3.98
CA ASP A 118 7.60 4.11 -3.08
C ASP A 118 6.92 5.37 -2.52
N SER A 119 6.09 6.04 -3.33
CA SER A 119 5.30 7.19 -2.86
C SER A 119 4.38 6.80 -1.72
N TYR A 120 3.63 5.71 -1.89
CA TYR A 120 2.68 5.27 -0.88
C TYR A 120 3.40 4.81 0.39
N ALA A 121 4.50 4.07 0.25
CA ALA A 121 5.31 3.64 1.38
C ALA A 121 5.89 4.81 2.18
N LEU A 122 6.39 5.85 1.51
CA LEU A 122 6.88 7.06 2.16
C LEU A 122 5.77 7.85 2.87
N ASP A 123 4.57 7.91 2.29
CA ASP A 123 3.42 8.54 2.93
C ASP A 123 3.02 7.80 4.21
N ARG A 124 2.95 6.47 4.17
CA ARG A 124 2.68 5.64 5.36
C ARG A 124 3.79 5.78 6.40
N LEU A 125 5.05 5.80 5.99
CA LEU A 125 6.15 6.04 6.91
C LEU A 125 6.03 7.41 7.60
N ALA A 126 5.67 8.46 6.87
CA ALA A 126 5.50 9.81 7.44
C ALA A 126 4.29 9.90 8.38
N LEU A 127 3.16 9.29 8.03
CA LEU A 127 1.92 9.32 8.81
C LEU A 127 1.99 8.46 10.09
N ASN A 128 2.82 7.43 10.10
CA ASN A 128 2.99 6.53 11.25
C ASN A 128 4.06 7.02 12.24
N ILE A 129 4.79 8.11 11.94
CA ILE A 129 5.65 8.80 12.91
C ILE A 129 4.82 9.83 13.69
N TRP A 130 4.91 9.79 15.02
CA TRP A 130 4.15 10.68 15.92
C TRP A 130 5.07 11.35 16.96
N GLU A 131 4.54 12.29 17.74
CA GLU A 131 5.34 13.15 18.64
C GLU A 131 6.19 12.36 19.67
N GLY A 132 5.72 11.20 20.12
CA GLY A 132 6.44 10.33 21.05
C GLY A 132 7.33 9.29 20.37
N SER A 133 7.43 9.28 19.04
CA SER A 133 8.36 8.38 18.35
C SER A 133 9.81 8.67 18.78
N PRO A 134 10.65 7.63 18.96
CA PRO A 134 12.06 7.80 19.27
C PRO A 134 12.75 8.69 18.23
N ARG A 135 13.65 9.57 18.69
CA ARG A 135 14.38 10.52 17.81
C ARG A 135 15.04 9.84 16.60
N HIS A 136 15.57 8.63 16.77
CA HIS A 136 16.22 7.91 15.67
C HIS A 136 15.24 7.50 14.57
N MET A 137 13.98 7.18 14.91
CA MET A 137 12.93 6.87 13.94
C MET A 137 12.53 8.12 13.15
N ILE A 138 12.33 9.24 13.86
CA ILE A 138 12.02 10.54 13.23
C ILE A 138 13.12 10.91 12.22
N LEU A 139 14.39 10.82 12.62
CA LEU A 139 15.51 11.12 11.74
C LEU A 139 15.61 10.13 10.57
N GLY A 140 15.34 8.84 10.80
CA GLY A 140 15.32 7.82 9.76
C GLY A 140 14.27 8.10 8.68
N ALA A 141 13.03 8.39 9.08
CA ALA A 141 11.95 8.75 8.17
C ALA A 141 12.29 10.02 7.37
N LEU A 142 12.85 11.05 8.03
CA LEU A 142 13.30 12.27 7.35
C LEU A 142 14.39 12.01 6.30
N VAL A 143 15.32 11.07 6.58
CA VAL A 143 16.34 10.67 5.60
C VAL A 143 15.68 10.03 4.37
N ALA A 144 14.75 9.10 4.55
CA ALA A 144 14.05 8.44 3.44
C ALA A 144 13.29 9.45 2.56
N VAL A 145 12.50 10.33 3.18
CA VAL A 145 11.76 11.40 2.48
C VAL A 145 12.72 12.35 1.74
N ASN A 146 13.87 12.67 2.33
CA ASN A 146 14.85 13.55 1.70
C ASN A 146 15.58 12.88 0.52
N GLN A 147 15.75 11.56 0.51
CA GLN A 147 16.26 10.83 -0.66
C GLN A 147 15.30 11.00 -1.85
N ALA A 148 14.01 10.76 -1.63
CA ALA A 148 12.96 10.96 -2.64
C ALA A 148 12.95 12.39 -3.17
N TRP A 149 13.03 13.38 -2.27
CA TRP A 149 13.04 14.79 -2.66
C TRP A 149 14.19 15.16 -3.61
N ARG A 150 15.40 14.64 -3.37
CA ARG A 150 16.56 14.91 -4.23
C ARG A 150 16.35 14.42 -5.66
N LEU A 151 15.69 13.26 -5.83
CA LEU A 151 15.36 12.72 -7.15
C LEU A 151 14.37 13.61 -7.90
N LEU A 152 13.37 14.17 -7.21
CA LEU A 152 12.42 15.10 -7.82
C LEU A 152 13.08 16.38 -8.31
N GLN A 153 14.03 16.93 -7.52
CA GLN A 153 14.77 18.12 -7.92
C GLN A 153 15.62 17.86 -9.18
N GLN A 154 16.21 16.67 -9.28
CA GLN A 154 17.04 16.32 -10.43
C GLN A 154 16.21 16.19 -11.71
N ARG A 155 15.04 15.55 -11.65
CA ARG A 155 14.09 15.50 -12.78
C ARG A 155 13.66 16.89 -13.26
N HIS A 156 13.36 17.80 -12.35
CA HIS A 156 12.96 19.17 -12.71
C HIS A 156 14.10 19.95 -13.38
N ILE A 157 15.36 19.71 -13.02
CA ILE A 157 16.50 20.34 -13.70
C ILE A 157 16.61 19.79 -15.14
N ASP A 158 16.52 18.46 -15.29
CA ASP A 158 16.64 17.80 -16.60
C ASP A 158 15.51 18.20 -17.59
N GLU A 159 14.32 18.52 -17.09
CA GLU A 159 13.17 18.99 -17.89
C GLU A 159 13.27 20.46 -18.32
N VAL A 160 13.97 21.31 -17.55
CA VAL A 160 14.15 22.74 -17.87
C VAL A 160 15.29 22.95 -18.87
N ASP A 161 16.26 22.03 -18.92
CA ASP A 161 17.41 22.07 -19.82
C ASP A 161 17.16 21.40 -21.20
N GLN A 162 15.94 20.93 -21.48
CA GLN A 162 15.49 20.37 -22.77
C GLN A 162 14.60 21.35 -23.56
#